data_AF-A0A8T0SB81-F1
#
_entry.id   AF-A0A8T0SB81-F1
#
_cell.length_a   1.000
_cell.length_b   1.000
_cell.length_c   1.000
_cell.angle_alpha   90.00
_cell.angle_beta   90.00
_cell.angle_gamma   90.00
#
_symmetry.space_group_name_H-M   'P 1'
#
loop_
_entity.id
_entity.type
_entity.pdbx_description
1 polymer ?
#
loop_
_entity_poly.entity_id
_entity_poly.type
_entity_poly.pdbx_seq_one_letter_code
_entity_poly.pdbx_strand_id
1 'polypeptide(L)'
;MRRATRRDLLNVIHRYYLDAISRRPPAELRTTLARGLLVGGHCFGPLGPVHNIIVNSIWYADAFPLRGGGADTEDDDEEVRAILPTDGIFRICHRSLQGLVASLRHYYPSLSTDDALYQLMNADADLSAAVALANGTTRSSTLQAMASQNLVAFHLAAEAAQHPNSTTFAHFASSVLPTVSAQHDIPSFLSSTVSFQLGGSTTSPLCYCRDCRMNLLSHH
;
A
#
# COMPACT_ATOMS: atom_id res chain seq x y z
N MET A 1 15.75 3.08 24.18
CA MET A 1 14.29 3.11 23.90
C MET A 1 13.98 3.26 22.42
N ARG A 2 14.41 4.34 21.74
CA ARG A 2 14.08 4.64 20.31
C ARG A 2 14.36 3.51 19.30
N ARG A 3 15.53 2.86 19.40
CA ARG A 3 15.89 1.72 18.54
C ARG A 3 15.02 0.47 18.79
N ALA A 4 14.52 0.29 20.01
CA ALA A 4 13.66 -0.84 20.36
C ALA A 4 12.26 -0.66 19.75
N THR A 5 11.63 0.52 19.94
CA THR A 5 10.31 0.82 19.36
C THR A 5 10.29 0.66 17.84
N ARG A 6 11.33 1.14 17.14
CA ARG A 6 11.44 0.95 15.68
C ARG A 6 11.53 -0.52 15.29
N ARG A 7 12.35 -1.30 16.01
CA ARG A 7 12.52 -2.74 15.76
C ARG A 7 11.23 -3.52 16.01
N ASP A 8 10.55 -3.22 17.10
CA ASP A 8 9.29 -3.86 17.47
C ASP A 8 8.19 -3.53 16.45
N LEU A 9 8.16 -2.29 15.95
CA LEU A 9 7.20 -1.88 14.92
C LEU A 9 7.48 -2.58 13.58
N LEU A 10 8.76 -2.76 13.23
CA LEU A 10 9.13 -3.59 12.07
C LEU A 10 8.70 -5.04 12.24
N ASN A 11 8.77 -5.60 13.46
CA ASN A 11 8.25 -6.95 13.73
C ASN A 11 6.72 -7.02 13.56
N VAL A 12 5.98 -5.98 13.98
CA VAL A 12 4.54 -5.86 13.74
C VAL A 12 4.24 -5.85 12.24
N ILE A 13 4.91 -4.97 11.50
CA ILE A 13 4.74 -4.85 10.03
C ILE A 13 5.08 -6.18 9.34
N HIS A 14 6.18 -6.84 9.74
CA HIS A 14 6.58 -8.12 9.19
C HIS A 14 5.51 -9.20 9.35
N ARG A 15 4.84 -9.26 10.51
CA ARG A 15 3.71 -10.18 10.72
C ARG A 15 2.55 -9.90 9.77
N TYR A 16 2.26 -8.65 9.45
CA TYR A 16 1.23 -8.33 8.45
C TYR A 16 1.57 -8.79 7.04
N TYR A 17 2.84 -8.74 6.65
CA TYR A 17 3.27 -9.32 5.38
C TYR A 17 3.11 -10.83 5.37
N LEU A 18 3.49 -11.53 6.45
CA LEU A 18 3.28 -12.98 6.56
C LEU A 18 1.79 -13.35 6.52
N ASP A 19 0.95 -12.59 7.22
CA ASP A 19 -0.51 -12.78 7.19
C ASP A 19 -1.07 -12.56 5.77
N ALA A 20 -0.72 -11.45 5.11
CA ALA A 20 -1.14 -11.16 3.75
C ALA A 20 -0.70 -12.23 2.74
N ILE A 21 0.52 -12.78 2.89
CA ILE A 21 1.02 -13.89 2.07
C ILE A 21 0.23 -15.16 2.34
N SER A 22 -0.04 -15.49 3.60
CA SER A 22 -0.74 -16.73 3.99
C SER A 22 -2.19 -16.80 3.50
N ARG A 23 -2.82 -15.63 3.28
CA ARG A 23 -4.19 -15.52 2.76
C ARG A 23 -4.29 -15.78 1.25
N ARG A 24 -3.17 -16.03 0.56
CA ARG A 24 -3.14 -16.26 -0.89
C ARG A 24 -2.83 -17.72 -1.22
N PRO A 25 -3.53 -18.34 -2.18
CA PRO A 25 -3.13 -19.62 -2.74
C PRO A 25 -1.69 -19.53 -3.30
N PRO A 26 -0.82 -20.53 -3.06
CA PRO A 26 0.53 -20.54 -3.61
C PRO A 26 0.59 -20.38 -5.14
N ALA A 27 -0.45 -20.85 -5.84
CA ALA A 27 -0.58 -20.73 -7.29
C ALA A 27 -0.78 -19.28 -7.79
N GLU A 28 -1.19 -18.36 -6.91
CA GLU A 28 -1.37 -16.94 -7.23
C GLU A 28 -0.08 -16.14 -7.05
N LEU A 29 0.88 -16.62 -6.24
CA LEU A 29 2.22 -16.02 -6.06
C LEU A 29 3.13 -16.24 -7.28
N ARG A 30 2.59 -16.01 -8.48
CA ARG A 30 3.35 -15.93 -9.73
C ARG A 30 4.30 -14.73 -9.68
N THR A 31 5.30 -14.73 -10.57
CA THR A 31 6.30 -13.67 -10.76
C THR A 31 5.71 -12.25 -10.69
N THR A 32 4.61 -12.00 -11.40
CA THR A 32 3.91 -10.70 -11.39
C THR A 32 3.36 -10.32 -10.02
N LEU A 33 2.78 -11.28 -9.28
CA LEU A 33 2.20 -11.01 -7.96
C LEU A 33 3.27 -10.87 -6.87
N ALA A 34 4.37 -11.62 -6.98
CA ALA A 34 5.55 -11.44 -6.13
C ALA A 34 6.16 -10.04 -6.32
N ARG A 35 6.27 -9.57 -7.58
CA ARG A 35 6.67 -8.18 -7.88
C ARG A 35 5.67 -7.17 -7.34
N GLY A 36 4.36 -7.41 -7.52
CA GLY A 36 3.29 -6.62 -6.92
C GLY A 36 3.48 -6.44 -5.43
N LEU A 37 3.74 -7.53 -4.71
CA LEU A 37 3.97 -7.53 -3.28
C LEU A 37 5.23 -6.79 -2.85
N LEU A 38 6.37 -7.10 -3.48
CA LEU A 38 7.68 -6.59 -3.03
C LEU A 38 7.99 -5.16 -3.50
N VAL A 39 7.24 -4.66 -4.49
CA VAL A 39 7.44 -3.31 -5.04
C VAL A 39 6.30 -2.38 -4.68
N GLY A 40 5.05 -2.80 -4.88
CA GLY A 40 3.86 -1.96 -4.68
C GLY A 40 3.06 -2.27 -3.42
N GLY A 41 3.27 -3.44 -2.79
CA GLY A 41 2.46 -3.99 -1.71
C GLY A 41 2.64 -3.34 -0.33
N HIS A 42 2.82 -2.02 -0.27
CA HIS A 42 3.03 -1.28 0.96
C HIS A 42 1.85 -1.39 1.93
N CYS A 43 2.12 -1.35 3.25
CA CYS A 43 1.07 -1.46 4.27
C CYS A 43 0.38 -0.13 4.66
N PHE A 44 0.81 1.00 4.12
CA PHE A 44 0.14 2.29 4.28
C PHE A 44 -0.95 2.49 3.21
N GLY A 45 -1.96 3.30 3.54
CA GLY A 45 -3.11 3.53 2.70
C GLY A 45 -4.38 3.78 3.54
N PRO A 46 -5.55 3.79 2.89
CA PRO A 46 -6.83 4.05 3.55
C PRO A 46 -7.39 2.87 4.35
N LEU A 47 -6.87 1.65 4.15
CA LEU A 47 -7.33 0.44 4.82
C LEU A 47 -6.44 0.11 6.04
N GLY A 48 -6.79 -0.97 6.75
CA GLY A 48 -5.89 -1.58 7.72
C GLY A 48 -4.66 -2.21 7.04
N PRO A 49 -3.54 -2.42 7.78
CA PRO A 49 -2.25 -2.80 7.19
C PRO A 49 -2.28 -4.01 6.26
N VAL A 50 -2.93 -5.11 6.67
CA VAL A 50 -3.03 -6.35 5.86
C VAL A 50 -3.78 -6.11 4.56
N HIS A 51 -4.89 -5.36 4.62
CA HIS A 51 -5.71 -5.07 3.46
C HIS A 51 -5.01 -4.11 2.48
N ASN A 52 -4.27 -3.11 2.99
CA ASN A 52 -3.41 -2.28 2.15
C ASN A 52 -2.38 -3.13 1.42
N ILE A 53 -1.69 -4.06 2.11
CA ILE A 53 -0.71 -4.94 1.46
C ILE A 53 -1.36 -5.70 0.31
N ILE A 54 -2.51 -6.34 0.54
CA ILE A 54 -3.21 -7.14 -0.48
C ILE A 54 -3.64 -6.28 -1.67
N VAL A 55 -4.36 -5.19 -1.39
CA VAL A 55 -4.96 -4.32 -2.40
C VAL A 55 -3.89 -3.61 -3.22
N ASN A 56 -2.88 -3.04 -2.56
CA ASN A 56 -1.77 -2.36 -3.24
C ASN A 56 -0.93 -3.34 -4.09
N SER A 57 -0.75 -4.58 -3.62
CA SER A 57 -0.06 -5.61 -4.41
C SER A 57 -0.80 -5.99 -5.69
N ILE A 58 -2.13 -6.15 -5.61
CA ILE A 58 -2.98 -6.48 -6.79
C ILE A 58 -2.96 -5.31 -7.76
N TRP A 59 -3.21 -4.11 -7.24
CA TRP A 59 -3.21 -2.90 -8.02
C TRP A 59 -1.89 -2.72 -8.78
N TYR A 60 -0.74 -2.87 -8.11
CA TYR A 60 0.55 -2.71 -8.75
C TYR A 60 0.79 -3.77 -9.84
N ALA A 61 0.42 -5.02 -9.58
CA ALA A 61 0.53 -6.10 -10.55
C ALA A 61 -0.32 -5.86 -11.81
N ASP A 62 -1.52 -5.28 -11.68
CA ASP A 62 -2.42 -4.98 -12.79
C ASP A 62 -2.05 -3.69 -13.54
N ALA A 63 -1.67 -2.63 -12.81
CA ALA A 63 -1.29 -1.34 -13.40
C ALA A 63 0.07 -1.39 -14.12
N PHE A 64 0.98 -2.26 -13.65
CA PHE A 64 2.34 -2.40 -14.16
C PHE A 64 2.66 -3.87 -14.50
N PRO A 65 1.94 -4.49 -15.46
CA PRO A 65 2.15 -5.87 -15.81
C PRO A 65 3.54 -6.06 -16.43
N LEU A 66 4.17 -7.20 -16.14
CA LEU A 66 5.37 -7.63 -16.84
C LEU A 66 5.02 -7.81 -18.34
N ARG A 67 5.89 -7.38 -19.24
CA ARG A 67 5.66 -7.52 -20.69
C ARG A 67 5.80 -9.01 -21.03
N GLY A 68 4.67 -9.70 -21.16
CA GLY A 68 4.65 -11.17 -21.12
C GLY A 68 5.48 -11.87 -22.20
N GLY A 69 6.18 -12.93 -21.79
CA GLY A 69 5.92 -14.28 -22.29
C GLY A 69 6.28 -14.61 -23.74
N GLY A 70 7.16 -13.85 -24.39
CA GLY A 70 7.98 -14.35 -25.49
C GLY A 70 9.19 -15.09 -24.91
N ALA A 71 9.62 -16.19 -25.53
CA ALA A 71 10.58 -17.15 -24.99
C ALA A 71 12.03 -16.64 -24.74
N ASP A 72 12.28 -15.32 -24.67
CA ASP A 72 13.63 -14.74 -24.68
C ASP A 72 13.80 -13.52 -23.73
N THR A 73 13.50 -13.64 -22.44
CA THR A 73 13.89 -12.58 -21.47
C THR A 73 14.43 -13.16 -20.17
N GLU A 74 15.71 -13.52 -20.19
CA GLU A 74 16.54 -13.68 -18.98
C GLU A 74 16.48 -12.42 -18.09
N ASP A 75 16.20 -11.25 -18.68
CA ASP A 75 16.12 -9.92 -18.06
C ASP A 75 14.96 -9.75 -17.06
N ASP A 76 13.77 -10.31 -17.35
CA ASP A 76 12.59 -10.23 -16.46
C ASP A 76 12.76 -11.16 -15.24
N ASP A 77 13.34 -12.34 -15.47
CA ASP A 77 13.70 -13.28 -14.42
C ASP A 77 14.88 -12.75 -13.58
N GLU A 78 15.76 -11.93 -14.15
CA GLU A 78 16.86 -11.26 -13.45
C GLU A 78 16.38 -10.06 -12.64
N GLU A 79 15.47 -9.20 -13.13
CA GLU A 79 14.83 -8.12 -12.34
C GLU A 79 14.09 -8.73 -11.14
N VAL A 80 13.38 -9.82 -11.36
CA VAL A 80 12.65 -10.53 -10.31
C VAL A 80 13.60 -11.26 -9.37
N ARG A 81 14.64 -11.94 -9.86
CA ARG A 81 15.70 -12.54 -9.01
C ARG A 81 16.51 -11.50 -8.22
N ALA A 82 16.65 -10.27 -8.73
CA ALA A 82 17.27 -9.14 -8.04
C ALA A 82 16.36 -8.53 -6.97
N ILE A 83 15.03 -8.67 -7.09
CA ILE A 83 14.03 -8.26 -6.09
C ILE A 83 13.79 -9.36 -5.03
N LEU A 84 13.92 -10.64 -5.43
CA LEU A 84 13.71 -11.86 -4.63
C LEU A 84 14.89 -12.38 -3.76
N PRO A 85 16.04 -11.71 -3.52
CA PRO A 85 16.91 -12.17 -2.45
C PRO A 85 16.15 -12.14 -1.12
N THR A 86 16.56 -12.99 -0.18
CA THR A 86 15.94 -13.30 1.12
C THR A 86 15.51 -12.09 1.98
N ASP A 87 15.98 -10.88 1.65
CA ASP A 87 15.65 -9.63 2.33
C ASP A 87 14.56 -8.78 1.67
N GLY A 88 13.90 -9.24 0.60
CA GLY A 88 12.83 -8.49 -0.08
C GLY A 88 11.70 -8.08 0.87
N ILE A 89 11.28 -8.99 1.75
CA ILE A 89 10.28 -8.71 2.79
C ILE A 89 10.81 -7.70 3.82
N PHE A 90 12.07 -7.83 4.23
CA PHE A 90 12.68 -6.88 5.17
C PHE A 90 12.73 -5.46 4.57
N ARG A 91 13.12 -5.34 3.30
CA ARG A 91 13.16 -4.07 2.56
C ARG A 91 11.79 -3.43 2.47
N ILE A 92 10.75 -4.18 2.07
CA ILE A 92 9.40 -3.63 1.94
C ILE A 92 8.79 -3.27 3.30
N CYS A 93 9.12 -4.01 4.37
CA CYS A 93 8.76 -3.62 5.75
C CYS A 93 9.34 -2.25 6.12
N HIS A 94 10.64 -2.04 5.84
CA HIS A 94 11.29 -0.77 6.14
C HIS A 94 10.72 0.40 5.32
N ARG A 95 10.51 0.18 4.02
CA ARG A 95 9.88 1.16 3.12
C ARG A 95 8.47 1.51 3.56
N SER A 96 7.69 0.51 3.96
CA SER A 96 6.34 0.74 4.49
C SER A 96 6.35 1.57 5.77
N LEU A 97 7.29 1.30 6.68
CA LEU A 97 7.47 2.12 7.87
C LEU A 97 7.81 3.58 7.52
N GLN A 98 8.68 3.81 6.53
CA GLN A 98 9.01 5.16 6.07
C GLN A 98 7.77 5.89 5.54
N GLY A 99 6.94 5.22 4.74
CA GLY A 99 5.69 5.79 4.23
C GLY A 99 4.65 6.07 5.31
N LEU A 100 4.51 5.18 6.30
CA LEU A 100 3.64 5.39 7.47
C LEU A 100 4.07 6.62 8.28
N VAL A 101 5.36 6.77 8.56
CA VAL A 101 5.88 7.93 9.30
C VAL A 101 5.67 9.22 8.50
N ALA A 102 5.92 9.21 7.19
CA ALA A 102 5.75 10.38 6.34
C ALA A 102 4.28 10.84 6.27
N SER A 103 3.34 9.92 6.03
CA SER A 103 1.90 10.23 5.99
C SER A 103 1.38 10.70 7.35
N LEU A 104 1.75 10.03 8.44
CA LEU A 104 1.32 10.45 9.79
C LEU A 104 1.80 11.87 10.12
N ARG A 105 3.05 12.19 9.80
CA ARG A 105 3.61 13.54 10.00
C ARG A 105 3.00 14.58 9.05
N HIS A 106 2.44 14.18 7.92
CA HIS A 106 1.65 15.09 7.09
C HIS A 106 0.31 15.44 7.75
N TYR A 107 -0.41 14.44 8.27
CA TYR A 107 -1.68 14.67 8.96
C TYR A 107 -1.54 15.41 10.29
N TYR A 108 -0.38 15.33 10.93
CA TYR A 108 -0.10 16.07 12.16
C TYR A 108 1.36 16.58 12.19
N PRO A 109 1.62 17.75 11.57
CA PRO A 109 2.97 18.28 11.37
C PRO A 109 3.80 18.55 12.64
N SER A 110 3.15 18.71 13.79
CA SER A 110 3.82 18.92 15.08
C SER A 110 4.45 17.65 15.66
N LEU A 111 4.19 16.46 15.11
CA LEU A 111 4.82 15.21 15.55
C LEU A 111 6.31 15.19 15.20
N SER A 112 7.13 14.90 16.21
CA SER A 112 8.51 14.43 15.98
C SER A 112 8.50 13.03 15.35
N THR A 113 9.63 12.63 14.75
CA THR A 113 9.77 11.26 14.23
C THR A 113 9.64 10.22 15.35
N ASP A 114 10.13 10.51 16.55
CA ASP A 114 10.06 9.59 17.69
C ASP A 114 8.61 9.42 18.18
N ASP A 115 7.86 10.52 18.26
CA ASP A 115 6.44 10.46 18.64
C ASP A 115 5.61 9.78 17.55
N ALA A 116 5.96 9.96 16.27
CA ALA A 116 5.27 9.27 15.18
C ALA A 116 5.46 7.75 15.27
N LEU A 117 6.67 7.28 15.59
CA LEU A 117 6.94 5.86 15.84
C LEU A 117 6.15 5.35 17.06
N TYR A 118 6.03 6.16 18.11
CA TYR A 118 5.25 5.81 19.30
C TYR A 118 3.75 5.68 18.99
N GLN A 119 3.17 6.63 18.26
CA GLN A 119 1.76 6.55 17.85
C GLN A 119 1.48 5.38 16.92
N LEU A 120 2.39 5.11 15.95
CA LEU A 120 2.28 3.94 15.09
C LEU A 120 2.39 2.63 15.87
N MET A 121 3.22 2.56 16.90
CA MET A 121 3.28 1.39 17.78
C MET A 121 1.95 1.15 18.51
N ASN A 122 1.40 2.20 19.12
CA ASN A 122 0.12 2.11 19.85
C ASN A 122 -1.08 1.82 18.95
N ALA A 123 -0.95 2.10 17.65
CA ALA A 123 -1.97 1.87 16.64
C ALA A 123 -1.76 0.57 15.85
N ASP A 124 -0.83 -0.30 16.26
CA ASP A 124 -0.48 -1.51 15.51
C ASP A 124 -0.19 -1.23 14.01
N ALA A 125 0.55 -0.16 13.73
CA ALA A 125 0.86 0.33 12.39
C ALA A 125 -0.35 0.71 11.49
N ASP A 126 -1.57 0.79 12.03
CA ASP A 126 -2.74 1.32 11.31
C ASP A 126 -2.67 2.85 11.26
N LEU A 127 -2.54 3.40 10.06
CA LEU A 127 -2.35 4.84 9.83
C LEU A 127 -3.54 5.66 10.37
N SER A 128 -4.78 5.21 10.13
CA SER A 128 -5.97 5.95 10.56
C SER A 128 -6.10 5.96 12.08
N ALA A 129 -5.78 4.84 12.74
CA ALA A 129 -5.73 4.76 14.20
C ALA A 129 -4.60 5.62 14.77
N ALA A 130 -3.42 5.64 14.14
CA ALA A 130 -2.30 6.47 14.59
C ALA A 130 -2.61 7.97 14.51
N VAL A 131 -3.27 8.41 13.43
CA VAL A 131 -3.73 9.80 13.30
C VAL A 131 -4.82 10.11 14.35
N ALA A 132 -5.73 9.17 14.63
CA ALA A 132 -6.76 9.35 15.65
C ALA A 132 -6.14 9.53 17.05
N LEU A 133 -5.15 8.70 17.41
CA LEU A 133 -4.42 8.78 18.67
C LEU A 133 -3.62 10.10 18.78
N ALA A 134 -2.92 10.50 17.72
CA ALA A 134 -2.16 11.75 17.70
C ALA A 134 -3.04 13.00 17.88
N ASN A 135 -4.24 12.98 17.28
CA ASN A 135 -5.18 14.09 17.35
C ASN A 135 -6.10 14.04 18.58
N GLY A 136 -6.11 12.95 19.35
CA GLY A 136 -7.09 12.73 20.42
C GLY A 136 -8.53 12.67 19.90
N THR A 137 -8.73 12.12 18.70
CA THR A 137 -10.03 12.09 17.99
C THR A 137 -10.55 10.67 17.80
N THR A 138 -11.82 10.53 17.41
CA THR A 138 -12.39 9.23 17.04
C THR A 138 -11.94 8.81 15.63
N ARG A 139 -11.89 7.50 15.37
CA ARG A 139 -11.53 6.96 14.03
C ARG A 139 -12.42 7.53 12.91
N SER A 140 -13.72 7.69 13.15
CA SER A 140 -14.65 8.24 12.15
C SER A 140 -14.33 9.69 11.79
N SER A 141 -14.11 10.54 12.80
CA SER A 141 -13.69 11.93 12.55
C SER A 141 -12.34 12.01 11.85
N THR A 142 -11.42 11.10 12.17
CA THR A 142 -10.11 11.02 11.52
C THR A 142 -10.23 10.65 10.04
N LEU A 143 -11.03 9.64 9.69
CA LEU A 143 -11.23 9.25 8.28
C LEU A 143 -11.78 10.40 7.44
N GLN A 144 -12.73 11.18 7.99
CA GLN A 144 -13.25 12.36 7.32
C GLN A 144 -12.18 13.45 7.11
N ALA A 145 -11.35 13.71 8.12
CA ALA A 145 -10.25 14.67 8.03
C ALA A 145 -9.13 14.21 7.10
N MET A 146 -8.85 12.91 7.06
CA MET A 146 -7.89 12.32 6.14
C MET A 146 -8.37 12.43 4.70
N ALA A 147 -9.66 12.24 4.42
CA ALA A 147 -10.22 12.26 3.07
C ALA A 147 -9.90 13.56 2.29
N SER A 148 -9.80 14.71 2.96
CA SER A 148 -9.48 15.99 2.30
C SER A 148 -8.00 16.19 2.00
N GLN A 149 -7.11 15.44 2.66
CA GLN A 149 -5.65 15.57 2.58
C GLN A 149 -4.96 14.30 2.05
N ASN A 150 -5.72 13.25 1.75
CA ASN A 150 -5.21 11.91 1.48
C ASN A 150 -4.27 11.85 0.27
N LEU A 151 -4.53 12.64 -0.77
CA LEU A 151 -3.73 12.63 -1.99
C LEU A 151 -2.29 13.03 -1.71
N VAL A 152 -2.10 14.13 -0.98
CA VAL A 152 -0.77 14.61 -0.62
C VAL A 152 -0.12 13.66 0.39
N ALA A 153 -0.87 13.19 1.39
CA ALA A 153 -0.35 12.25 2.38
C ALA A 153 0.16 10.94 1.76
N PHE A 154 -0.59 10.37 0.81
CA PHE A 154 -0.22 9.13 0.14
C PHE A 154 0.89 9.32 -0.89
N HIS A 155 0.95 10.48 -1.55
CA HIS A 155 2.10 10.82 -2.39
C HIS A 155 3.40 10.87 -1.58
N LEU A 156 3.41 11.63 -0.49
CA LEU A 156 4.57 11.73 0.41
C LEU A 156 4.96 10.38 1.02
N ALA A 157 3.97 9.56 1.37
CA ALA A 157 4.21 8.21 1.86
C ALA A 157 4.91 7.33 0.81
N ALA A 158 4.42 7.37 -0.43
CA ALA A 158 4.96 6.59 -1.53
C ALA A 158 6.38 7.06 -1.92
N GLU A 159 6.65 8.37 -1.91
CA GLU A 159 7.99 8.91 -2.10
C GLU A 159 8.96 8.46 -1.00
N ALA A 160 8.56 8.60 0.27
CA ALA A 160 9.37 8.17 1.40
C ALA A 160 9.64 6.65 1.40
N ALA A 161 8.69 5.87 0.86
CA ALA A 161 8.80 4.44 0.68
C ALA A 161 9.57 4.02 -0.59
N GLN A 162 10.04 4.97 -1.40
CA GLN A 162 10.73 4.71 -2.67
C GLN A 162 9.86 3.92 -3.66
N HIS A 163 8.56 4.18 -3.69
CA HIS A 163 7.65 3.58 -4.65
C HIS A 163 8.00 4.09 -6.06
N PRO A 164 8.17 3.21 -7.07
CA PRO A 164 8.59 3.64 -8.42
C PRO A 164 7.64 4.61 -9.11
N ASN A 165 6.37 4.65 -8.67
CA ASN A 165 5.36 5.53 -9.23
C ASN A 165 4.50 6.14 -8.11
N SER A 166 5.07 7.08 -7.35
CA SER A 166 4.43 7.69 -6.17
C SER A 166 3.15 8.45 -6.51
N THR A 167 3.12 9.17 -7.63
CA THR A 167 1.94 9.93 -8.09
C THR A 167 0.76 9.01 -8.44
N THR A 168 0.98 7.96 -9.23
CA THR A 168 -0.12 7.05 -9.60
C THR A 168 -0.62 6.27 -8.39
N PHE A 169 0.28 5.87 -7.49
CA PHE A 169 -0.10 5.27 -6.21
C PHE A 169 -1.01 6.20 -5.40
N ALA A 170 -0.66 7.48 -5.28
CA ALA A 170 -1.43 8.43 -4.49
C ALA A 170 -2.86 8.58 -5.01
N HIS A 171 -3.05 8.72 -6.32
CA HIS A 171 -4.38 8.77 -6.93
C HIS A 171 -5.20 7.51 -6.68
N PHE A 172 -4.58 6.34 -6.80
CA PHE A 172 -5.22 5.07 -6.50
C PHE A 172 -5.62 4.98 -5.02
N ALA A 173 -4.69 5.20 -4.09
CA ALA A 173 -4.96 5.10 -2.66
C ALA A 173 -6.03 6.11 -2.21
N SER A 174 -6.06 7.32 -2.80
CA SER A 174 -7.08 8.32 -2.53
C SER A 174 -8.46 7.93 -3.06
N SER A 175 -8.56 7.23 -4.18
CA SER A 175 -9.84 6.80 -4.76
C SER A 175 -10.49 5.64 -3.98
N VAL A 176 -9.70 4.87 -3.22
CA VAL A 176 -10.19 3.78 -2.36
C VAL A 176 -10.88 4.31 -1.09
N LEU A 177 -10.45 5.46 -0.56
CA LEU A 177 -10.89 5.99 0.75
C LEU A 177 -12.40 6.30 0.85
N PRO A 178 -13.05 6.93 -0.15
CA PRO A 178 -14.50 7.17 -0.15
C PRO A 178 -15.34 5.88 -0.05
N THR A 179 -14.86 4.79 -0.64
CA THR A 179 -15.53 3.48 -0.62
C THR A 179 -15.52 2.86 0.78
N VAL A 180 -14.45 3.09 1.54
CA VAL A 180 -14.26 2.61 2.92
C VAL A 180 -15.05 3.45 3.94
N SER A 181 -15.19 4.75 3.69
CA SER A 181 -15.98 5.65 4.53
C SER A 181 -17.49 5.43 4.39
N ALA A 182 -17.94 4.92 3.24
CA ALA A 182 -19.35 4.69 2.93
C ALA A 182 -19.83 3.25 3.17
N GLN A 183 -18.93 2.27 3.38
CA GLN A 183 -19.30 0.86 3.53
C GLN A 183 -18.81 0.30 4.87
N HIS A 184 -19.74 -0.22 5.67
CA HIS A 184 -19.46 -0.96 6.90
C HIS A 184 -18.85 -2.36 6.65
N ASP A 185 -18.73 -2.81 5.39
CA ASP A 185 -18.29 -4.16 5.03
C ASP A 185 -17.09 -4.18 4.07
N ILE A 186 -15.90 -3.99 4.64
CA ILE A 186 -14.58 -4.21 4.01
C ILE A 186 -14.50 -5.57 3.24
N PRO A 187 -15.13 -6.69 3.68
CA PRO A 187 -15.11 -7.95 2.94
C PRO A 187 -15.73 -7.87 1.54
N SER A 188 -16.75 -7.02 1.33
CA SER A 188 -17.43 -6.86 0.03
C SER A 188 -16.59 -6.11 -1.00
N PHE A 189 -15.82 -5.11 -0.57
CA PHE A 189 -14.84 -4.39 -1.40
C PHE A 189 -13.68 -5.31 -1.81
N LEU A 190 -13.19 -6.14 -0.88
CA LEU A 190 -12.15 -7.12 -1.20
C LEU A 190 -12.66 -8.19 -2.15
N SER A 191 -13.91 -8.65 -1.96
CA SER A 191 -14.53 -9.63 -2.85
C SER A 191 -14.76 -9.07 -4.26
N SER A 192 -15.17 -7.81 -4.41
CA SER A 192 -15.31 -7.17 -5.73
C SER A 192 -13.96 -6.85 -6.38
N THR A 193 -12.95 -6.45 -5.62
CA THR A 193 -11.59 -6.17 -6.13
C THR A 193 -10.86 -7.45 -6.56
N VAL A 194 -11.04 -8.56 -5.83
CA VAL A 194 -10.44 -9.88 -6.13
C VAL A 194 -11.23 -10.62 -7.22
N SER A 195 -12.57 -10.60 -7.19
CA SER A 195 -13.41 -11.25 -8.23
C SER A 195 -13.31 -10.56 -9.59
N PHE A 196 -12.86 -9.30 -9.64
CA PHE A 196 -12.66 -8.56 -10.88
C PHE A 196 -11.56 -9.16 -11.77
N GLN A 197 -10.62 -9.92 -11.20
CA GLN A 197 -9.63 -10.67 -11.97
C GLN A 197 -10.26 -11.75 -12.88
N LEU A 198 -11.55 -12.09 -12.68
CA LEU A 198 -12.28 -13.09 -13.46
C LEU A 198 -13.34 -12.52 -14.42
N GLY A 199 -13.64 -11.21 -14.39
CA GLY A 199 -14.72 -10.62 -15.19
C GLY A 199 -14.50 -9.15 -15.49
N GLY A 200 -13.96 -8.83 -16.67
CA GLY A 200 -13.63 -7.46 -17.10
C GLY A 200 -14.84 -6.56 -17.30
N SER A 201 -15.24 -5.80 -16.28
CA SER A 201 -16.29 -4.77 -16.34
C SER A 201 -15.77 -3.36 -16.02
N THR A 202 -16.11 -2.37 -16.82
CA THR A 202 -15.39 -1.07 -16.88
C THR A 202 -15.77 -0.02 -15.81
N THR A 203 -16.40 -0.39 -14.69
CA THR A 203 -16.92 0.58 -13.71
C THR A 203 -16.26 0.52 -12.32
N SER A 204 -15.11 -0.16 -12.18
CA SER A 204 -14.40 -0.28 -10.90
C SER A 204 -13.40 0.88 -10.66
N PRO A 205 -13.03 1.20 -9.40
CA PRO A 205 -11.94 2.13 -9.07
C PRO A 205 -10.59 1.72 -9.69
N LEU A 206 -10.39 0.42 -9.96
CA LEU A 206 -9.26 -0.12 -10.73
C LEU A 206 -9.31 0.26 -12.23
N CYS A 207 -10.49 0.52 -12.79
CA CYS A 207 -10.65 0.94 -14.19
C CYS A 207 -10.07 2.33 -14.43
N TYR A 208 -10.14 3.22 -13.42
CA TYR A 208 -9.46 4.52 -13.44
C TYR A 208 -7.95 4.38 -13.71
N CYS A 209 -7.33 3.25 -13.32
CA CYS A 209 -5.91 3.00 -13.57
C CYS A 209 -5.57 2.56 -14.99
N ARG A 210 -6.47 1.85 -15.70
CA ARG A 210 -6.26 1.57 -17.14
C ARG A 210 -6.35 2.85 -17.97
N ASP A 211 -7.30 3.72 -17.65
CA ASP A 211 -7.49 4.98 -18.38
C ASP A 211 -6.45 6.06 -18.01
N CYS A 212 -5.93 6.08 -16.77
CA CYS A 212 -4.79 6.96 -16.42
C CYS A 212 -3.51 6.63 -17.21
N ARG A 213 -3.30 5.37 -17.62
CA ARG A 213 -2.18 5.01 -18.50
C ARG A 213 -2.27 5.73 -19.85
N MET A 214 -3.48 5.97 -20.36
CA MET A 214 -3.70 6.68 -21.62
C MET A 214 -3.42 8.19 -21.51
N ASN A 215 -3.70 8.81 -20.36
CA ASN A 215 -3.44 10.25 -20.16
C ASN A 215 -2.00 10.60 -19.76
N LEU A 216 -1.24 9.66 -19.19
CA LEU A 216 0.18 9.87 -18.85
C LEU A 216 1.14 9.66 -20.04
N LEU A 217 0.68 8.99 -21.11
CA LEU A 217 1.46 8.79 -22.34
C LEU A 217 1.23 9.90 -23.40
N SER A 218 0.34 10.84 -23.14
CA SER A 218 0.03 11.97 -24.05
C SER A 218 0.82 13.25 -23.78
N HIS A 219 1.78 13.23 -22.86
CA HIS A 219 2.74 14.31 -22.64
C HIS A 219 4.18 13.82 -22.83
N HIS A 220 4.54 13.58 -24.09
CA HIS A 220 5.92 13.62 -24.57
C HIS A 220 5.97 14.29 -25.93
#